data_AF-A0A7C5NV23-F1
#
_entry.id   AF-A0A7C5NV23-F1
#
_cell.length_a   1.000
_cell.length_b   1.000
_cell.length_c   1.000
_cell.angle_alpha   90.00
_cell.angle_beta   90.00
_cell.angle_gamma   90.00
#
_symmetry.space_group_name_H-M   'P 1'
#
loop_
_entity.id
_entity.type
_entity.pdbx_description
1 polymer ?
#
loop_
_entity_poly.entity_id
_entity_poly.type
_entity_poly.pdbx_seq_one_letter_code
_entity_poly.pdbx_strand_id
1 'polypeptide(L)'
;MKKIITFTIILSLTSFLLNAQPCLPNGIVFTSQAQIDNFGQQYNCSEIQGNVTIMEAVPNDITNLNGLSQITKIDGYLSIKHNSHLKYLTGLDNLTEIGDFLSIYQDDYLKNINALSNVTSIGSYIIIDDNDLLLKITGLSGLDQINGYLKIKKNPYLSNLEGLDNVTTISGELQINNNSGLTDMFGLGSLTSIGSNLNISYNSNLNNLTGLEQLNTIGGYLNFYSNNNLSDITALSGMTAVDGDITVALCNNLASLSGLENIDPATINSSTPGYDDLNFHNNSSLSECEVLSICEVLNNGGTTNIHDNASGCNSEAEVTEACTPPECTNLTDPVNGETDVPVNTNLNWAESSNADGYNLCVGYTQNCDIFNGDVGNTTTWNPPEDFYCDTT
;
A
#
# COMPACT_ATOMS: atom_id res chain seq x y z
N MET A 1 -96.23 -14.86 -13.18
CA MET A 1 -95.30 -13.96 -13.90
C MET A 1 -94.61 -13.05 -12.91
N LYS A 2 -93.31 -13.27 -12.70
CA LYS A 2 -92.23 -12.29 -12.47
C LYS A 2 -90.98 -13.11 -12.13
N LYS A 3 -90.07 -13.25 -13.11
CA LYS A 3 -88.77 -13.93 -12.92
C LYS A 3 -87.83 -12.97 -12.20
N ILE A 4 -87.31 -13.37 -11.06
CA ILE A 4 -86.24 -12.67 -10.35
C ILE A 4 -84.93 -13.18 -10.95
N ILE A 5 -84.17 -12.27 -11.57
CA ILE A 5 -82.82 -12.53 -12.06
C ILE A 5 -81.87 -11.97 -11.01
N THR A 6 -81.20 -12.86 -10.27
CA THR A 6 -80.08 -12.51 -9.40
C THR A 6 -78.84 -12.33 -10.26
N PHE A 7 -78.29 -11.11 -10.30
CA PHE A 7 -76.98 -10.83 -10.89
C PHE A 7 -75.93 -10.96 -9.80
N THR A 8 -75.11 -12.01 -9.87
CA THR A 8 -73.90 -12.12 -9.05
C THR A 8 -72.78 -11.38 -9.77
N ILE A 9 -72.40 -10.20 -9.28
CA ILE A 9 -71.20 -9.50 -9.76
C ILE A 9 -69.99 -10.21 -9.15
N ILE A 10 -69.30 -11.01 -9.97
CA ILE A 10 -67.98 -11.53 -9.63
C ILE A 10 -66.99 -10.39 -9.89
N LEU A 11 -66.56 -9.70 -8.83
CA LEU A 11 -65.41 -8.80 -8.89
C LEU A 11 -64.17 -9.69 -9.04
N SER A 12 -63.63 -9.80 -10.25
CA SER A 12 -62.32 -10.42 -10.44
C SER A 12 -61.27 -9.45 -9.90
N LEU A 13 -60.70 -9.76 -8.75
CA LEU A 13 -59.41 -9.19 -8.35
C LEU A 13 -58.34 -9.80 -9.26
N THR A 14 -58.18 -9.22 -10.44
CA THR A 14 -56.92 -9.35 -11.16
C THR A 14 -55.87 -8.68 -10.29
N SER A 15 -55.05 -9.47 -9.60
CA SER A 15 -53.81 -8.99 -9.01
C SER A 15 -52.98 -8.42 -10.15
N PHE A 16 -53.06 -7.11 -10.36
CA PHE A 16 -51.99 -6.41 -11.06
C PHE A 16 -50.75 -6.70 -10.24
N LEU A 17 -49.80 -7.44 -10.82
CA LEU A 17 -48.42 -7.32 -10.42
C LEU A 17 -48.12 -5.82 -10.50
N LEU A 18 -48.10 -5.15 -9.34
CA LEU A 18 -47.44 -3.85 -9.24
C LEU A 18 -45.97 -4.16 -9.55
N ASN A 19 -45.59 -4.01 -10.81
CA ASN A 19 -44.19 -3.80 -11.13
C ASN A 19 -43.78 -2.61 -10.26
N ALA A 20 -42.85 -2.82 -9.32
CA ALA A 20 -42.26 -1.73 -8.57
C ALA A 20 -41.79 -0.72 -9.62
N GLN A 21 -42.37 0.47 -9.59
CA GLN A 21 -41.99 1.52 -10.54
C GLN A 21 -40.49 1.74 -10.33
N PRO A 22 -39.67 1.76 -11.41
CA PRO A 22 -38.24 2.00 -11.31
C PRO A 22 -37.99 3.24 -10.45
N CYS A 23 -37.32 3.07 -9.31
CA CYS A 23 -37.14 4.17 -8.39
C CYS A 23 -35.92 4.99 -8.81
N LEU A 24 -36.20 6.19 -9.31
CA LEU A 24 -35.19 7.17 -9.70
C LEU A 24 -34.13 6.57 -10.67
N PRO A 25 -34.53 6.05 -11.86
CA PRO A 25 -33.60 5.47 -12.82
C PRO A 25 -32.57 6.48 -13.38
N ASN A 26 -32.89 7.77 -13.32
CA ASN A 26 -31.96 8.85 -13.70
C ASN A 26 -31.14 9.38 -12.51
N GLY A 27 -31.32 8.81 -11.33
CA GLY A 27 -30.67 9.25 -10.10
C GLY A 27 -31.35 10.46 -9.44
N ILE A 28 -30.68 11.01 -8.44
CA ILE A 28 -31.12 12.15 -7.65
C ILE A 28 -29.92 12.98 -7.18
N VAL A 29 -30.09 14.30 -7.15
CA VAL A 29 -29.15 15.24 -6.56
C VAL A 29 -29.82 15.94 -5.39
N PHE A 30 -29.28 15.75 -4.19
CA PHE A 30 -29.68 16.46 -2.98
C PHE A 30 -28.83 17.72 -2.85
N THR A 31 -29.48 18.87 -2.88
CA THR A 31 -28.84 20.19 -2.75
C THR A 31 -29.28 20.96 -1.51
N SER A 32 -30.15 20.37 -0.68
CA SER A 32 -30.67 20.98 0.54
C SER A 32 -31.12 19.93 1.56
N GLN A 33 -31.10 20.28 2.85
CA GLN A 33 -31.59 19.40 3.92
C GLN A 33 -33.07 19.07 3.72
N ALA A 34 -33.87 20.03 3.24
CA ALA A 34 -35.29 19.82 2.98
C ALA A 34 -35.55 18.69 1.96
N GLN A 35 -34.70 18.53 0.93
CA GLN A 35 -34.85 17.42 -0.03
C GLN A 35 -34.55 16.07 0.62
N ILE A 36 -33.55 16.02 1.51
CA ILE A 36 -33.20 14.81 2.27
C ILE A 36 -34.35 14.44 3.21
N ASP A 37 -34.84 15.39 4.02
CA ASP A 37 -35.88 15.16 5.02
C ASP A 37 -37.22 14.72 4.42
N ASN A 38 -37.53 15.21 3.21
CA ASN A 38 -38.76 14.86 2.50
C ASN A 38 -38.62 13.61 1.62
N PHE A 39 -37.42 13.01 1.52
CA PHE A 39 -37.17 11.89 0.60
C PHE A 39 -38.15 10.73 0.83
N GLY A 40 -38.31 10.26 2.07
CA GLY A 40 -39.23 9.16 2.38
C GLY A 40 -40.71 9.46 2.22
N GLN A 41 -41.09 10.73 2.20
CA GLN A 41 -42.47 11.13 1.91
C GLN A 41 -42.73 11.20 0.39
N GLN A 42 -41.70 11.55 -0.38
CA GLN A 42 -41.77 11.70 -1.83
C GLN A 42 -41.53 10.38 -2.57
N TYR A 43 -40.68 9.51 -2.03
CA TYR A 43 -40.25 8.26 -2.64
C TYR A 43 -40.40 7.10 -1.64
N ASN A 44 -41.20 6.10 -2.02
CA ASN A 44 -41.41 4.89 -1.23
C ASN A 44 -40.60 3.73 -1.82
N CYS A 45 -39.27 3.87 -1.80
CA CYS A 45 -38.34 2.85 -2.29
C CYS A 45 -37.10 2.77 -1.40
N SER A 46 -36.48 1.60 -1.37
CA SER A 46 -35.22 1.33 -0.66
C SER A 46 -34.02 1.20 -1.61
N GLU A 47 -34.26 1.22 -2.92
CA GLU A 47 -33.24 1.05 -3.96
C GLU A 47 -33.33 2.22 -4.93
N ILE A 48 -32.21 2.92 -5.12
CA ILE A 48 -32.11 4.00 -6.12
C ILE A 48 -31.38 3.44 -7.34
N GLN A 49 -32.05 3.40 -8.47
CA GLN A 49 -31.52 2.78 -9.69
C GLN A 49 -30.50 3.63 -10.45
N GLY A 50 -30.50 4.94 -10.21
CA GLY A 50 -29.51 5.83 -10.80
C GLY A 50 -28.49 6.31 -9.78
N ASN A 51 -27.79 7.38 -10.16
CA ASN A 51 -26.73 7.95 -9.34
C ASN A 51 -27.27 8.81 -8.21
N VAL A 52 -26.60 8.80 -7.06
CA VAL A 52 -26.90 9.68 -5.93
C VAL A 52 -25.78 10.69 -5.76
N THR A 53 -26.12 11.97 -5.81
CA THR A 53 -25.19 13.06 -5.44
C THR A 53 -25.75 13.84 -4.26
N ILE A 54 -24.95 14.06 -3.23
CA ILE A 54 -25.27 14.90 -2.07
C ILE A 54 -24.27 16.07 -2.06
N MET A 55 -24.77 17.26 -2.37
CA MET A 55 -23.96 18.46 -2.54
C MET A 55 -24.78 19.71 -2.24
N GLU A 56 -24.55 20.34 -1.10
CA GLU A 56 -25.33 21.53 -0.70
C GLU A 56 -25.21 22.68 -1.71
N ALA A 57 -26.34 23.31 -2.05
CA ALA A 57 -26.36 24.52 -2.87
C ALA A 57 -26.12 25.79 -2.03
N VAL A 58 -26.38 25.70 -0.73
CA VAL A 58 -26.18 26.78 0.24
C VAL A 58 -25.26 26.25 1.34
N PRO A 59 -24.17 26.97 1.68
CA PRO A 59 -23.28 26.55 2.75
C PRO A 59 -24.02 26.28 4.06
N ASN A 60 -23.63 25.19 4.73
CA ASN A 60 -24.13 24.75 6.03
C ASN A 60 -25.57 24.22 6.03
N ASP A 61 -26.16 23.95 4.86
CA ASP A 61 -27.56 23.51 4.75
C ASP A 61 -27.68 22.03 5.08
N ILE A 62 -26.90 21.16 4.41
CA ILE A 62 -26.95 19.72 4.64
C ILE A 62 -26.13 19.37 5.89
N THR A 63 -26.80 18.91 6.94
CA THR A 63 -26.20 18.63 8.26
C THR A 63 -26.30 17.17 8.68
N ASN A 64 -27.22 16.41 8.08
CA ASN A 64 -27.41 14.98 8.34
C ASN A 64 -28.12 14.30 7.17
N LEU A 65 -28.03 12.97 7.08
CA LEU A 65 -28.63 12.17 6.01
C LEU A 65 -29.81 11.32 6.51
N ASN A 66 -30.37 11.59 7.69
CA ASN A 66 -31.33 10.72 8.36
C ASN A 66 -32.57 10.40 7.50
N GLY A 67 -33.00 11.33 6.65
CA GLY A 67 -34.12 11.11 5.72
C GLY A 67 -33.87 10.02 4.67
N LEU A 68 -32.64 9.53 4.54
CA LEU A 68 -32.24 8.46 3.62
C LEU A 68 -32.18 7.06 4.28
N SER A 69 -32.57 6.92 5.55
CA SER A 69 -32.41 5.67 6.33
C SER A 69 -33.12 4.45 5.75
N GLN A 70 -34.05 4.63 4.82
CA GLN A 70 -34.72 3.53 4.13
C GLN A 70 -33.92 2.95 2.95
N ILE A 71 -32.87 3.64 2.49
CA ILE A 71 -32.08 3.22 1.34
C ILE A 71 -31.12 2.11 1.75
N THR A 72 -31.21 0.99 1.03
CA THR A 72 -30.37 -0.19 1.18
C THR A 72 -29.45 -0.41 -0.01
N LYS A 73 -29.77 0.15 -1.18
CA LYS A 73 -29.00 -0.07 -2.41
C LYS A 73 -29.02 1.15 -3.34
N ILE A 74 -27.88 1.40 -3.98
CA ILE A 74 -27.73 2.37 -5.06
C ILE A 74 -27.13 1.61 -6.25
N ASP A 75 -27.82 1.50 -7.38
CA ASP A 75 -27.30 0.82 -8.57
C ASP A 75 -26.23 1.64 -9.31
N GLY A 76 -26.29 2.97 -9.16
CA GLY A 76 -25.29 3.89 -9.70
C GLY A 76 -24.14 4.17 -8.72
N TYR A 77 -23.56 5.36 -8.84
CA TYR A 77 -22.57 5.85 -7.89
C TYR A 77 -23.20 6.57 -6.68
N LEU A 78 -22.44 6.65 -5.59
CA LEU A 78 -22.69 7.56 -4.47
C LEU A 78 -21.59 8.62 -4.42
N SER A 79 -21.96 9.88 -4.61
CA SER A 79 -21.05 11.03 -4.47
C SER A 79 -21.55 11.94 -3.35
N ILE A 80 -20.73 12.12 -2.31
CA ILE A 80 -20.96 13.06 -1.21
C ILE A 80 -19.87 14.11 -1.31
N LYS A 81 -20.25 15.38 -1.44
CA LYS A 81 -19.28 16.42 -1.72
C LYS A 81 -19.72 17.82 -1.34
N HIS A 82 -18.74 18.67 -1.01
CA HIS A 82 -18.96 20.08 -0.73
C HIS A 82 -19.97 20.36 0.37
N ASN A 83 -20.13 19.50 1.39
CA ASN A 83 -21.06 19.72 2.50
C ASN A 83 -20.30 20.26 3.72
N SER A 84 -20.29 21.58 3.85
CA SER A 84 -19.46 22.29 4.83
C SER A 84 -19.86 22.10 6.29
N HIS A 85 -20.96 21.42 6.63
CA HIS A 85 -21.38 21.13 8.02
C HIS A 85 -21.77 19.67 8.28
N LEU A 86 -21.69 18.80 7.27
CA LEU A 86 -22.03 17.39 7.42
C LEU A 86 -20.93 16.67 8.22
N LYS A 87 -21.24 16.26 9.45
CA LYS A 87 -20.26 15.65 10.36
C LYS A 87 -20.19 14.13 10.26
N TYR A 88 -21.30 13.50 9.89
CA TYR A 88 -21.50 12.06 9.88
C TYR A 88 -22.46 11.69 8.75
N LEU A 89 -22.30 10.48 8.23
CA LEU A 89 -23.18 9.94 7.19
C LEU A 89 -24.40 9.18 7.75
N THR A 90 -24.73 9.39 9.04
CA THR A 90 -25.90 8.76 9.68
C THR A 90 -27.17 8.99 8.87
N GLY A 91 -27.90 7.90 8.64
CA GLY A 91 -28.96 7.80 7.65
C GLY A 91 -28.58 6.95 6.43
N LEU A 92 -27.30 6.63 6.24
CA LEU A 92 -26.85 5.62 5.26
C LEU A 92 -26.54 4.26 5.88
N ASP A 93 -26.86 4.07 7.17
CA ASP A 93 -26.52 2.88 7.96
C ASP A 93 -27.08 1.56 7.40
N ASN A 94 -28.12 1.62 6.57
CA ASN A 94 -28.73 0.43 5.96
C ASN A 94 -28.22 0.14 4.54
N LEU A 95 -27.35 0.98 3.98
CA LEU A 95 -26.79 0.80 2.65
C LEU A 95 -25.85 -0.40 2.62
N THR A 96 -26.08 -1.33 1.69
CA THR A 96 -25.30 -2.56 1.56
C THR A 96 -24.52 -2.64 0.24
N GLU A 97 -24.94 -1.89 -0.79
CA GLU A 97 -24.37 -1.99 -2.14
C GLU A 97 -24.38 -0.64 -2.86
N ILE A 98 -23.27 -0.32 -3.52
CA ILE A 98 -23.10 0.79 -4.46
C ILE A 98 -22.65 0.18 -5.80
N GLY A 99 -23.46 0.28 -6.84
CA GLY A 99 -23.24 -0.45 -8.08
C GLY A 99 -22.12 0.09 -8.97
N ASP A 100 -21.72 1.36 -8.81
CA ASP A 100 -20.57 1.96 -9.50
C ASP A 100 -19.49 2.40 -8.50
N PHE A 101 -19.23 3.70 -8.32
CA PHE A 101 -18.16 4.19 -7.45
C PHE A 101 -18.67 4.89 -6.20
N LEU A 102 -17.80 4.96 -5.18
CA LEU A 102 -17.97 5.82 -4.01
C LEU A 102 -16.99 7.00 -4.10
N SER A 103 -17.50 8.21 -3.98
CA SER A 103 -16.69 9.43 -3.93
C SER A 103 -17.13 10.32 -2.79
N ILE A 104 -16.22 10.60 -1.87
CA ILE A 104 -16.41 11.50 -0.72
C ILE A 104 -15.34 12.57 -0.80
N TYR A 105 -15.71 13.81 -1.13
CA TYR A 105 -14.70 14.86 -1.28
C TYR A 105 -15.15 16.26 -0.90
N GLN A 106 -14.26 17.04 -0.29
CA GLN A 106 -14.52 18.42 0.13
C GLN A 106 -15.68 18.53 1.14
N ASP A 107 -15.74 17.60 2.09
CA ASP A 107 -16.64 17.64 3.24
C ASP A 107 -15.84 17.96 4.52
N ASP A 108 -15.34 19.19 4.65
CA ASP A 108 -14.34 19.63 5.65
C ASP A 108 -14.67 19.27 7.12
N TYR A 109 -15.95 19.10 7.46
CA TYR A 109 -16.40 18.78 8.83
C TYR A 109 -16.73 17.31 9.06
N LEU A 110 -16.63 16.46 8.02
CA LEU A 110 -16.90 15.04 8.09
C LEU A 110 -15.85 14.36 8.96
N LYS A 111 -16.29 13.69 10.03
CA LYS A 111 -15.37 13.07 11.01
C LYS A 111 -15.10 11.60 10.76
N ASN A 112 -16.09 10.89 10.22
CA ASN A 112 -15.99 9.49 9.84
C ASN A 112 -17.11 9.12 8.87
N ILE A 113 -16.95 7.95 8.25
CA ILE A 113 -17.90 7.39 7.28
C ILE A 113 -18.55 6.10 7.81
N ASN A 114 -18.63 5.90 9.12
CA ASN A 114 -19.00 4.62 9.75
C ASN A 114 -20.39 4.12 9.38
N ALA A 115 -21.29 5.02 8.99
CA ALA A 115 -22.61 4.63 8.50
C ALA A 115 -22.53 3.72 7.25
N LEU A 116 -21.38 3.66 6.56
CA LEU A 116 -21.20 2.78 5.41
C LEU A 116 -20.72 1.37 5.77
N SER A 117 -20.56 1.02 7.05
CA SER A 117 -19.95 -0.26 7.46
C SER A 117 -20.70 -1.52 7.00
N ASN A 118 -21.96 -1.39 6.58
CA ASN A 118 -22.77 -2.46 6.02
C ASN A 118 -22.60 -2.63 4.50
N VAL A 119 -21.88 -1.71 3.83
CA VAL A 119 -21.57 -1.81 2.41
C VAL A 119 -20.54 -2.91 2.21
N THR A 120 -20.93 -3.95 1.47
CA THR A 120 -20.07 -5.10 1.15
C THR A 120 -19.61 -5.13 -0.30
N SER A 121 -20.12 -4.22 -1.14
CA SER A 121 -19.77 -4.17 -2.56
C SER A 121 -19.83 -2.73 -3.10
N ILE A 122 -18.76 -2.35 -3.79
CA ILE A 122 -18.64 -1.14 -4.61
C ILE A 122 -18.16 -1.58 -5.99
N GLY A 123 -18.93 -1.28 -7.03
CA GLY A 123 -18.71 -1.83 -8.37
C GLY A 123 -17.37 -1.47 -9.02
N SER A 124 -16.92 -0.22 -8.84
CA SER A 124 -15.75 0.33 -9.50
C SER A 124 -14.67 0.76 -8.51
N TYR A 125 -14.61 2.05 -8.14
CA TYR A 125 -13.50 2.64 -7.41
C TYR A 125 -13.97 3.43 -6.19
N ILE A 126 -13.02 3.79 -5.32
CA ILE A 126 -13.26 4.58 -4.12
C ILE A 126 -12.33 5.80 -4.13
N ILE A 127 -12.91 6.99 -3.91
CA ILE A 127 -12.18 8.23 -3.71
C ILE A 127 -12.62 8.86 -2.39
N ILE A 128 -11.66 9.11 -1.50
CA ILE A 128 -11.81 9.89 -0.27
C ILE A 128 -10.76 11.00 -0.32
N ASP A 129 -11.17 12.21 -0.74
CA ASP A 129 -10.24 13.31 -1.04
C ASP A 129 -10.65 14.61 -0.33
N ASP A 130 -9.71 15.35 0.24
CA ASP A 130 -9.94 16.72 0.73
C ASP A 130 -11.04 16.78 1.80
N ASN A 131 -10.98 15.91 2.82
CA ASN A 131 -11.89 15.94 3.97
C ASN A 131 -11.10 16.28 5.23
N ASP A 132 -10.95 17.58 5.50
CA ASP A 132 -10.04 18.12 6.50
C ASP A 132 -10.15 17.45 7.87
N LEU A 133 -11.35 17.29 8.43
CA LEU A 133 -11.54 16.72 9.78
C LEU A 133 -11.80 15.21 9.82
N LEU A 134 -11.57 14.48 8.72
CA LEU A 134 -11.80 13.05 8.64
C LEU A 134 -10.78 12.29 9.49
N LEU A 135 -11.27 11.55 10.50
CA LEU A 135 -10.44 10.81 11.45
C LEU A 135 -10.37 9.31 11.15
N LYS A 136 -11.43 8.75 10.56
CA LYS A 136 -11.59 7.30 10.38
C LYS A 136 -12.34 6.96 9.10
N ILE A 137 -11.90 5.88 8.46
CA ILE A 137 -12.54 5.27 7.29
C ILE A 137 -13.19 3.91 7.60
N THR A 138 -13.52 3.63 8.86
CA THR A 138 -14.11 2.36 9.32
C THR A 138 -15.46 2.00 8.66
N GLY A 139 -16.05 2.90 7.87
CA GLY A 139 -17.16 2.59 6.99
C GLY A 139 -16.81 1.63 5.83
N LEU A 140 -15.53 1.39 5.55
CA LEU A 140 -15.09 0.46 4.49
C LEU A 140 -14.94 -0.99 4.96
N SER A 141 -15.19 -1.27 6.25
CA SER A 141 -14.87 -2.55 6.89
C SER A 141 -15.61 -3.77 6.32
N GLY A 142 -16.71 -3.54 5.58
CA GLY A 142 -17.48 -4.59 4.94
C GLY A 142 -16.90 -5.09 3.61
N LEU A 143 -15.85 -4.44 3.08
CA LEU A 143 -15.28 -4.75 1.78
C LEU A 143 -14.15 -5.79 1.88
N ASP A 144 -14.25 -6.85 1.07
CA ASP A 144 -13.18 -7.84 0.91
C ASP A 144 -12.22 -7.51 -0.25
N GLN A 145 -12.67 -6.68 -1.20
CA GLN A 145 -11.88 -6.26 -2.36
C GLN A 145 -12.33 -4.89 -2.88
N ILE A 146 -11.45 -4.24 -3.64
CA ILE A 146 -11.75 -3.01 -4.39
C ILE A 146 -11.56 -3.30 -5.88
N ASN A 147 -12.65 -3.28 -6.65
CA ASN A 147 -12.67 -3.70 -8.06
C ASN A 147 -11.90 -2.78 -9.02
N GLY A 148 -11.56 -1.57 -8.58
CA GLY A 148 -10.85 -0.55 -9.34
C GLY A 148 -9.76 0.08 -8.48
N TYR A 149 -9.62 1.40 -8.55
CA TYR A 149 -8.62 2.12 -7.76
C TYR A 149 -9.15 2.57 -6.39
N LEU A 150 -8.25 2.72 -5.43
CA LEU A 150 -8.49 3.36 -4.15
C LEU A 150 -7.63 4.61 -4.04
N LYS A 151 -8.26 5.77 -3.87
CA LYS A 151 -7.59 7.06 -3.66
C LYS A 151 -7.99 7.64 -2.32
N ILE A 152 -7.04 7.73 -1.40
CA ILE A 152 -7.22 8.40 -0.11
C ILE A 152 -6.23 9.55 -0.08
N LYS A 153 -6.75 10.79 -0.19
CA LYS A 153 -5.91 11.97 -0.35
C LYS A 153 -6.34 13.14 0.50
N LYS A 154 -5.38 13.97 0.92
CA LYS A 154 -5.66 15.24 1.60
C LYS A 154 -6.65 15.10 2.77
N ASN A 155 -6.48 14.06 3.58
CA ASN A 155 -7.22 13.88 4.84
C ASN A 155 -6.21 14.02 5.99
N PRO A 156 -5.79 15.25 6.35
CA PRO A 156 -4.64 15.50 7.22
C PRO A 156 -4.80 14.97 8.65
N TYR A 157 -6.01 14.66 9.11
CA TYR A 157 -6.27 14.10 10.44
C TYR A 157 -6.57 12.58 10.43
N LEU A 158 -6.54 11.93 9.26
CA LEU A 158 -6.69 10.49 9.17
C LEU A 158 -5.44 9.82 9.74
N SER A 159 -5.58 9.09 10.85
CA SER A 159 -4.44 8.57 11.61
C SER A 159 -3.96 7.18 11.16
N ASN A 160 -4.86 6.39 10.59
CA ASN A 160 -4.57 5.08 10.01
C ASN A 160 -5.66 4.71 8.98
N LEU A 161 -5.56 3.52 8.41
CA LEU A 161 -6.49 2.98 7.42
C LEU A 161 -7.43 1.92 8.02
N GLU A 162 -7.66 1.94 9.34
CA GLU A 162 -8.64 1.07 10.02
C GLU A 162 -9.99 1.15 9.29
N GLY A 163 -10.51 0.00 8.90
CA GLY A 163 -11.62 -0.11 7.96
C GLY A 163 -11.27 -0.79 6.64
N LEU A 164 -9.99 -0.95 6.30
CA LEU A 164 -9.58 -1.73 5.12
C LEU A 164 -9.11 -3.15 5.47
N ASP A 165 -9.28 -3.57 6.73
CA ASP A 165 -8.65 -4.76 7.32
C ASP A 165 -8.99 -6.07 6.61
N ASN A 166 -10.13 -6.11 5.91
CA ASN A 166 -10.60 -7.28 5.16
C ASN A 166 -10.24 -7.24 3.67
N VAL A 167 -9.73 -6.10 3.16
CA VAL A 167 -9.43 -5.93 1.74
C VAL A 167 -8.19 -6.75 1.38
N THR A 168 -8.37 -7.81 0.59
CA THR A 168 -7.27 -8.66 0.14
C THR A 168 -6.68 -8.23 -1.20
N THR A 169 -7.46 -7.51 -2.00
CA THR A 169 -7.08 -7.14 -3.38
C THR A 169 -7.62 -5.76 -3.74
N ILE A 170 -6.77 -4.96 -4.39
CA ILE A 170 -7.16 -3.75 -5.09
C ILE A 170 -6.83 -3.96 -6.56
N SER A 171 -7.83 -4.08 -7.43
CA SER A 171 -7.59 -4.42 -8.84
C SER A 171 -6.94 -3.29 -9.65
N GLY A 172 -7.00 -2.05 -9.16
CA GLY A 172 -6.41 -0.86 -9.78
C GLY A 172 -5.28 -0.24 -8.95
N GLU A 173 -5.14 1.08 -9.08
CA GLU A 173 -4.15 1.88 -8.36
C GLU A 173 -4.53 2.02 -6.87
N LEU A 174 -3.55 1.87 -5.97
CA LEU A 174 -3.64 2.34 -4.59
C LEU A 174 -2.84 3.63 -4.44
N GLN A 175 -3.53 4.73 -4.12
CA GLN A 175 -2.89 6.03 -3.92
C GLN A 175 -3.22 6.61 -2.55
N ILE A 176 -2.19 6.72 -1.70
CA ILE A 176 -2.25 7.31 -0.36
C ILE A 176 -1.40 8.58 -0.39
N ASN A 177 -2.06 9.73 -0.50
CA ASN A 177 -1.36 10.98 -0.77
C ASN A 177 -1.76 12.15 0.13
N ASN A 178 -0.81 12.93 0.66
CA ASN A 178 -1.11 14.12 1.47
C ASN A 178 -2.00 13.83 2.71
N ASN A 179 -1.85 12.67 3.35
CA ASN A 179 -2.53 12.37 4.61
C ASN A 179 -1.52 12.48 5.75
N SER A 180 -1.20 13.71 6.15
CA SER A 180 -0.15 13.99 7.14
C SER A 180 -0.39 13.38 8.52
N GLY A 181 -1.60 12.94 8.84
CA GLY A 181 -1.93 12.24 10.08
C GLY A 181 -1.50 10.77 10.12
N LEU A 182 -1.26 10.14 8.96
CA LEU A 182 -0.88 8.74 8.87
C LEU A 182 0.56 8.54 9.39
N THR A 183 0.73 7.55 10.27
CA THR A 183 2.04 7.12 10.79
C THR A 183 2.50 5.79 10.18
N ASP A 184 1.56 4.96 9.75
CA ASP A 184 1.79 3.64 9.17
C ASP A 184 0.66 3.29 8.18
N MET A 185 0.63 2.05 7.70
CA MET A 185 -0.41 1.51 6.81
C MET A 185 -1.38 0.58 7.56
N PHE A 186 -1.51 0.74 8.89
CA PHE A 186 -2.40 -0.11 9.70
C PHE A 186 -3.81 -0.07 9.12
N GLY A 187 -4.38 -1.26 8.91
CA GLY A 187 -5.64 -1.46 8.18
C GLY A 187 -5.45 -2.14 6.82
N LEU A 188 -4.24 -2.22 6.27
CA LEU A 188 -3.98 -2.95 5.01
C LEU A 188 -3.41 -4.37 5.23
N GLY A 189 -3.42 -4.90 6.45
CA GLY A 189 -2.69 -6.13 6.82
C GLY A 189 -3.14 -7.42 6.11
N SER A 190 -4.27 -7.40 5.41
CA SER A 190 -4.76 -8.52 4.59
C SER A 190 -4.49 -8.34 3.09
N LEU A 191 -4.00 -7.17 2.67
CA LEU A 191 -3.80 -6.82 1.27
C LEU A 191 -2.65 -7.64 0.70
N THR A 192 -2.94 -8.41 -0.36
CA THR A 192 -1.98 -9.32 -1.00
C THR A 192 -1.55 -8.85 -2.38
N SER A 193 -2.40 -8.11 -3.10
CA SER A 193 -2.09 -7.66 -4.46
C SER A 193 -2.74 -6.33 -4.81
N ILE A 194 -1.99 -5.53 -5.58
CA ILE A 194 -2.43 -4.30 -6.22
C ILE A 194 -2.29 -4.52 -7.73
N GLY A 195 -3.38 -4.42 -8.49
CA GLY A 195 -3.39 -4.75 -9.92
C GLY A 195 -2.76 -3.69 -10.82
N SER A 196 -2.47 -2.50 -10.29
CA SER A 196 -1.73 -1.44 -10.99
C SER A 196 -0.72 -0.82 -10.02
N ASN A 197 -0.66 0.51 -9.92
CA ASN A 197 0.42 1.19 -9.20
C ASN A 197 0.15 1.32 -7.69
N LEU A 198 1.22 1.27 -6.89
CA LEU A 198 1.23 1.73 -5.50
C LEU A 198 1.93 3.08 -5.42
N ASN A 199 1.19 4.12 -5.01
CA ASN A 199 1.72 5.46 -4.83
C ASN A 199 1.45 5.96 -3.40
N ILE A 200 2.50 6.00 -2.59
CA ILE A 200 2.46 6.57 -1.24
C ILE A 200 3.31 7.83 -1.25
N SER A 201 2.68 8.99 -1.12
CA SER A 201 3.41 10.25 -1.29
C SER A 201 2.91 11.40 -0.42
N TYR A 202 3.81 12.29 -0.02
CA TYR A 202 3.49 13.47 0.79
C TYR A 202 2.80 13.14 2.13
N ASN A 203 3.06 11.97 2.73
CA ASN A 203 2.56 11.63 4.06
C ASN A 203 3.66 11.92 5.09
N SER A 204 3.74 13.18 5.53
CA SER A 204 4.91 13.68 6.26
C SER A 204 5.20 13.00 7.60
N ASN A 205 4.19 12.42 8.26
CA ASN A 205 4.37 11.70 9.54
C ASN A 205 4.51 10.18 9.38
N LEU A 206 4.37 9.65 8.16
CA LEU A 206 4.53 8.24 7.87
C LEU A 206 5.96 7.83 8.19
N ASN A 207 6.17 6.93 9.15
CA ASN A 207 7.50 6.51 9.58
C ASN A 207 7.82 5.07 9.21
N ASN A 208 6.83 4.23 8.96
CA ASN A 208 7.02 2.88 8.45
C ASN A 208 5.84 2.44 7.56
N LEU A 209 5.93 1.24 6.99
CA LEU A 209 4.88 0.62 6.17
C LEU A 209 4.16 -0.55 6.88
N THR A 210 4.20 -0.60 8.22
CA THR A 210 3.48 -1.63 8.99
C THR A 210 2.01 -1.67 8.56
N GLY A 211 1.51 -2.87 8.27
CA GLY A 211 0.24 -3.10 7.60
C GLY A 211 0.37 -3.56 6.14
N LEU A 212 1.56 -3.55 5.52
CA LEU A 212 1.78 -4.08 4.16
C LEU A 212 2.51 -5.44 4.14
N GLU A 213 2.60 -6.14 5.27
CA GLU A 213 3.41 -7.37 5.41
C GLU A 213 2.97 -8.54 4.54
N GLN A 214 1.71 -8.53 4.09
CA GLN A 214 1.15 -9.56 3.20
C GLN A 214 1.16 -9.16 1.72
N LEU A 215 1.56 -7.93 1.39
CA LEU A 215 1.56 -7.44 0.01
C LEU A 215 2.64 -8.20 -0.77
N ASN A 216 2.22 -8.94 -1.80
CA ASN A 216 3.08 -9.82 -2.56
C ASN A 216 3.35 -9.29 -3.98
N THR A 217 2.35 -8.70 -4.64
CA THR A 217 2.47 -8.24 -6.03
C THR A 217 1.89 -6.84 -6.26
N ILE A 218 2.57 -6.10 -7.14
CA ILE A 218 2.12 -4.82 -7.69
C ILE A 218 2.19 -4.94 -9.22
N GLY A 219 1.06 -4.78 -9.91
CA GLY A 219 0.96 -4.90 -11.37
C GLY A 219 1.43 -3.65 -12.15
N GLY A 220 2.14 -2.75 -11.49
CA GLY A 220 2.61 -1.47 -12.02
C GLY A 220 3.75 -0.93 -11.16
N TYR A 221 3.91 0.39 -11.11
CA TYR A 221 5.04 0.99 -10.38
C TYR A 221 4.85 0.99 -8.85
N LEU A 222 5.97 0.98 -8.14
CA LEU A 222 6.07 1.23 -6.70
C LEU A 222 6.71 2.61 -6.47
N ASN A 223 5.96 3.55 -5.89
CA ASN A 223 6.43 4.92 -5.68
C ASN A 223 6.30 5.39 -4.24
N PHE A 224 7.44 5.75 -3.64
CA PHE A 224 7.55 6.50 -2.40
C PHE A 224 8.12 7.89 -2.69
N TYR A 225 7.29 8.91 -2.54
CA TYR A 225 7.68 10.29 -2.85
C TYR A 225 7.35 11.26 -1.73
N SER A 226 8.33 11.99 -1.21
CA SER A 226 8.14 13.04 -0.20
C SER A 226 7.49 12.53 1.10
N ASN A 227 7.89 11.33 1.56
CA ASN A 227 7.54 10.82 2.88
C ASN A 227 8.75 11.01 3.81
N ASN A 228 9.04 12.27 4.17
CA ASN A 228 10.30 12.63 4.84
C ASN A 228 10.61 11.83 6.12
N ASN A 229 9.59 11.42 6.89
CA ASN A 229 9.77 10.66 8.12
C ASN A 229 9.88 9.15 7.91
N LEU A 230 9.65 8.64 6.69
CA LEU A 230 9.69 7.22 6.39
C LEU A 230 11.11 6.73 6.62
N SER A 231 11.28 5.80 7.56
CA SER A 231 12.58 5.26 7.94
C SER A 231 12.68 3.75 7.76
N ASP A 232 11.54 3.08 7.54
CA ASP A 232 11.46 1.63 7.52
C ASP A 232 10.43 1.14 6.49
N ILE A 233 10.91 0.40 5.49
CA ILE A 233 10.08 -0.25 4.47
C ILE A 233 10.14 -1.78 4.57
N THR A 234 10.67 -2.35 5.65
CA THR A 234 10.85 -3.80 5.84
C THR A 234 9.54 -4.59 5.81
N ALA A 235 8.41 -3.92 6.05
CA ALA A 235 7.08 -4.51 5.84
C ALA A 235 6.87 -5.02 4.40
N LEU A 236 7.66 -4.57 3.42
CA LEU A 236 7.60 -5.06 2.04
C LEU A 236 8.39 -6.35 1.79
N SER A 237 9.05 -6.95 2.79
CA SER A 237 9.91 -8.12 2.59
C SER A 237 9.21 -9.34 1.98
N GLY A 238 7.87 -9.39 2.02
CA GLY A 238 7.06 -10.44 1.38
C GLY A 238 6.77 -10.22 -0.12
N MET A 239 7.17 -9.07 -0.67
CA MET A 239 6.96 -8.74 -2.08
C MET A 239 7.83 -9.60 -2.99
N THR A 240 7.23 -10.08 -4.08
CA THR A 240 7.92 -10.91 -5.08
C THR A 240 7.88 -10.32 -6.49
N ALA A 241 7.00 -9.36 -6.77
CA ALA A 241 6.90 -8.76 -8.10
C ALA A 241 6.42 -7.31 -8.06
N VAL A 242 7.05 -6.48 -8.90
CA VAL A 242 6.63 -5.12 -9.24
C VAL A 242 6.72 -5.02 -10.76
N ASP A 243 5.58 -5.05 -11.46
CA ASP A 243 5.52 -4.99 -12.93
C ASP A 243 5.63 -3.53 -13.44
N GLY A 244 6.65 -2.81 -12.96
CA GLY A 244 6.85 -1.39 -13.21
C GLY A 244 8.19 -0.88 -12.64
N ASP A 245 8.38 0.44 -12.65
CA ASP A 245 9.54 1.06 -12.01
C ASP A 245 9.40 1.10 -10.48
N ILE A 246 10.55 1.21 -9.81
CA ILE A 246 10.62 1.51 -8.38
C ILE A 246 11.18 2.92 -8.22
N THR A 247 10.40 3.79 -7.59
CA THR A 247 10.77 5.17 -7.28
C THR A 247 10.82 5.36 -5.76
N VAL A 248 11.97 5.82 -5.26
CA VAL A 248 12.16 6.27 -3.88
C VAL A 248 12.81 7.65 -3.91
N ALA A 249 12.04 8.68 -3.57
CA ALA A 249 12.52 10.04 -3.61
C ALA A 249 12.01 10.91 -2.47
N LEU A 250 12.86 11.81 -1.99
CA LEU A 250 12.52 12.73 -0.88
C LEU A 250 12.01 11.97 0.36
N CYS A 251 12.57 10.79 0.64
CA CYS A 251 12.32 10.00 1.85
C CYS A 251 13.52 10.15 2.78
N ASN A 252 13.69 11.36 3.32
CA ASN A 252 14.94 11.81 3.93
C ASN A 252 15.43 11.01 5.14
N ASN A 253 14.56 10.27 5.84
CA ASN A 253 14.93 9.42 6.98
C ASN A 253 15.13 7.95 6.62
N LEU A 254 14.90 7.56 5.35
CA LEU A 254 15.06 6.18 4.91
C LEU A 254 16.54 5.90 4.71
N ALA A 255 17.10 5.05 5.56
CA ALA A 255 18.53 4.74 5.54
C ALA A 255 18.89 3.57 4.61
N SER A 256 17.93 2.65 4.43
CA SER A 256 18.14 1.40 3.71
C SER A 256 16.92 1.03 2.85
N LEU A 257 17.16 0.34 1.74
CA LEU A 257 16.12 -0.31 0.92
C LEU A 257 15.76 -1.72 1.42
N SER A 258 16.19 -2.10 2.62
CA SER A 258 15.78 -3.37 3.22
C SER A 258 14.26 -3.53 3.25
N GLY A 259 13.77 -4.66 2.77
CA GLY A 259 12.37 -4.91 2.44
C GLY A 259 12.10 -5.12 0.95
N LEU A 260 13.02 -4.72 0.06
CA LEU A 260 12.87 -4.91 -1.39
C LEU A 260 13.67 -6.10 -1.95
N GLU A 261 14.36 -6.88 -1.11
CA GLU A 261 15.33 -7.91 -1.50
C GLU A 261 14.71 -9.02 -2.36
N ASN A 262 13.45 -9.37 -2.10
CA ASN A 262 12.80 -10.57 -2.63
C ASN A 262 12.02 -10.36 -3.94
N ILE A 263 12.05 -9.14 -4.49
CA ILE A 263 11.38 -8.83 -5.75
C ILE A 263 12.15 -9.47 -6.91
N ASP A 264 11.46 -10.21 -7.77
CA ASP A 264 12.05 -10.74 -9.01
C ASP A 264 12.52 -9.57 -9.90
N PRO A 265 13.83 -9.42 -10.15
CA PRO A 265 14.37 -8.30 -10.91
C PRO A 265 13.85 -8.26 -12.35
N ALA A 266 13.39 -9.38 -12.92
CA ALA A 266 12.83 -9.41 -14.27
C ALA A 266 11.45 -8.73 -14.35
N THR A 267 10.77 -8.59 -13.21
CA THR A 267 9.48 -7.88 -13.14
C THR A 267 9.66 -6.37 -13.10
N ILE A 268 10.79 -5.89 -12.56
CA ILE A 268 11.12 -4.46 -12.49
C ILE A 268 11.47 -3.96 -13.89
N ASN A 269 10.49 -3.39 -14.57
CA ASN A 269 10.66 -2.79 -15.89
C ASN A 269 9.72 -1.60 -16.08
N SER A 270 10.30 -0.43 -16.36
CA SER A 270 9.55 0.75 -16.74
C SER A 270 8.97 0.55 -18.14
N SER A 271 7.65 0.38 -18.21
CA SER A 271 6.92 0.42 -19.48
C SER A 271 6.67 1.85 -19.99
N THR A 272 7.02 2.87 -19.20
CA THR A 272 6.77 4.28 -19.52
C THR A 272 7.99 4.90 -20.21
N PRO A 273 7.89 5.33 -21.48
CA PRO A 273 9.03 5.89 -22.19
C PRO A 273 9.63 7.11 -21.46
N GLY A 274 10.93 7.06 -21.18
CA GLY A 274 11.66 8.13 -20.51
C GLY A 274 11.64 8.08 -18.99
N TYR A 275 11.14 7.00 -18.39
CA TYR A 275 11.32 6.68 -16.98
C TYR A 275 12.28 5.50 -16.86
N ASP A 276 13.23 5.62 -15.94
CA ASP A 276 14.19 4.56 -15.63
C ASP A 276 13.53 3.48 -14.76
N ASP A 277 14.08 2.27 -14.75
CA ASP A 277 13.56 1.14 -13.97
C ASP A 277 13.71 1.39 -12.46
N LEU A 278 14.81 2.03 -12.06
CA LEU A 278 15.11 2.42 -10.68
C LEU A 278 15.33 3.94 -10.58
N ASN A 279 14.52 4.62 -9.77
CA ASN A 279 14.60 6.06 -9.56
C ASN A 279 14.83 6.36 -8.07
N PHE A 280 16.08 6.47 -7.65
CA PHE A 280 16.46 6.72 -6.26
C PHE A 280 17.14 8.07 -6.13
N HIS A 281 16.43 9.09 -5.65
CA HIS A 281 17.05 10.40 -5.59
C HIS A 281 16.56 11.32 -4.48
N ASN A 282 17.42 12.25 -4.06
CA ASN A 282 17.10 13.22 -3.01
C ASN A 282 16.69 12.55 -1.68
N ASN A 283 17.33 11.43 -1.30
CA ASN A 283 17.11 10.76 -0.01
C ASN A 283 18.34 10.93 0.88
N SER A 284 18.31 11.95 1.75
CA SER A 284 19.51 12.40 2.49
C SER A 284 20.14 11.38 3.45
N SER A 285 19.42 10.32 3.82
CA SER A 285 19.91 9.26 4.70
C SER A 285 20.13 7.93 3.99
N LEU A 286 19.70 7.77 2.74
CA LEU A 286 19.75 6.48 2.05
C LEU A 286 21.20 6.17 1.66
N SER A 287 21.82 5.25 2.39
CA SER A 287 23.22 4.81 2.20
C SER A 287 23.34 3.32 1.89
N GLU A 288 22.26 2.54 2.09
CA GLU A 288 22.20 1.10 1.84
C GLU A 288 21.08 0.81 0.82
N CYS A 289 21.42 0.41 -0.39
CA CYS A 289 20.47 0.16 -1.49
C CYS A 289 20.83 -1.06 -2.32
N GLU A 290 21.98 -1.68 -2.04
CA GLU A 290 22.54 -2.91 -2.59
C GLU A 290 21.78 -4.18 -2.13
N VAL A 291 20.45 -4.11 -2.10
CA VAL A 291 19.62 -5.29 -1.90
C VAL A 291 19.63 -6.17 -3.16
N LEU A 292 19.40 -7.47 -2.99
CA LEU A 292 19.56 -8.48 -4.04
C LEU A 292 18.84 -8.10 -5.35
N SER A 293 17.56 -7.75 -5.28
CA SER A 293 16.76 -7.34 -6.43
C SER A 293 17.35 -6.16 -7.19
N ILE A 294 17.85 -5.14 -6.48
CA ILE A 294 18.44 -3.93 -7.06
C ILE A 294 19.77 -4.24 -7.73
N CYS A 295 20.62 -5.05 -7.09
CA CYS A 295 21.87 -5.50 -7.69
C CYS A 295 21.64 -6.33 -8.96
N GLU A 296 20.63 -7.20 -8.97
CA GLU A 296 20.30 -7.99 -10.15
C GLU A 296 19.73 -7.14 -11.29
N VAL A 297 18.93 -6.11 -11.01
CA VAL A 297 18.48 -5.14 -12.04
C VAL A 297 19.67 -4.43 -12.70
N LEU A 298 20.62 -3.93 -11.91
CA LEU A 298 21.84 -3.28 -12.42
C LEU A 298 22.68 -4.23 -13.28
N ASN A 299 22.91 -5.45 -12.81
CA ASN A 299 23.68 -6.47 -13.53
C ASN A 299 23.03 -6.89 -14.86
N ASN A 300 21.71 -6.81 -14.94
CA ASN A 300 20.94 -7.11 -16.16
C ASN A 300 20.83 -5.91 -17.12
N GLY A 301 21.47 -4.79 -16.81
CA GLY A 301 21.47 -3.58 -17.63
C GLY A 301 20.16 -2.78 -17.52
N GLY A 302 19.47 -2.88 -16.39
CA GLY A 302 18.34 -2.02 -16.06
C GLY A 302 18.75 -0.55 -16.05
N THR A 303 17.81 0.31 -16.44
CA THR A 303 18.00 1.76 -16.50
C THR A 303 17.86 2.37 -15.11
N THR A 304 18.72 3.34 -14.78
CA THR A 304 18.69 3.96 -13.45
C THR A 304 18.81 5.48 -13.48
N ASN A 305 18.18 6.09 -12.48
CA ASN A 305 18.31 7.49 -12.13
C ASN A 305 18.61 7.61 -10.64
N ILE A 306 19.89 7.47 -10.29
CA ILE A 306 20.38 7.45 -8.90
C ILE A 306 21.29 8.64 -8.65
N HIS A 307 20.85 9.58 -7.80
CA HIS A 307 21.62 10.79 -7.46
C HIS A 307 21.11 11.49 -6.19
N ASP A 308 21.92 12.36 -5.59
CA ASP A 308 21.55 13.18 -4.42
C ASP A 308 21.05 12.36 -3.21
N ASN A 309 21.63 11.17 -2.97
CA ASN A 309 21.38 10.37 -1.77
C ASN A 309 22.60 10.42 -0.83
N ALA A 310 22.59 9.66 0.28
CA ALA A 310 23.79 9.51 1.10
C ALA A 310 24.84 8.64 0.39
N SER A 311 26.10 8.78 0.81
CA SER A 311 27.20 7.97 0.29
C SER A 311 26.92 6.47 0.45
N GLY A 312 27.22 5.69 -0.59
CA GLY A 312 26.81 4.29 -0.73
C GLY A 312 25.70 4.13 -1.77
N CYS A 313 24.80 5.12 -1.86
CA CYS A 313 23.67 5.12 -2.79
C CYS A 313 23.54 6.40 -3.61
N ASN A 314 24.59 7.23 -3.67
CA ASN A 314 24.51 8.55 -4.29
C ASN A 314 24.76 8.55 -5.80
N SER A 315 25.12 7.41 -6.40
CA SER A 315 25.17 7.24 -7.85
C SER A 315 25.10 5.77 -8.25
N GLU A 316 24.74 5.47 -9.50
CA GLU A 316 24.76 4.10 -10.05
C GLU A 316 26.11 3.40 -9.82
N ALA A 317 27.22 4.14 -9.93
CA ALA A 317 28.56 3.60 -9.71
C ALA A 317 28.80 3.17 -8.25
N GLU A 318 28.32 3.96 -7.27
CA GLU A 318 28.40 3.59 -5.85
C GLU A 318 27.58 2.33 -5.57
N VAL A 319 26.36 2.24 -6.09
CA VAL A 319 25.50 1.06 -5.90
C VAL A 319 26.10 -0.16 -6.57
N THR A 320 26.61 -0.02 -7.79
CA THR A 320 27.26 -1.11 -8.52
C THR A 320 28.48 -1.63 -7.76
N GLU A 321 29.28 -0.74 -7.19
CA GLU A 321 30.44 -1.13 -6.37
C GLU A 321 30.01 -1.82 -5.07
N ALA A 322 28.95 -1.34 -4.40
CA ALA A 322 28.36 -2.00 -3.24
C ALA A 322 27.77 -3.39 -3.57
N CYS A 323 27.25 -3.57 -4.78
CA CYS A 323 26.76 -4.85 -5.29
C CYS A 323 27.87 -5.83 -5.68
N THR A 324 29.12 -5.39 -5.82
CA THR A 324 30.23 -6.30 -6.12
C THR A 324 30.71 -7.00 -4.86
N PRO A 325 30.69 -8.35 -4.82
CA PRO A 325 31.29 -9.07 -3.71
C PRO A 325 32.76 -8.65 -3.55
N PRO A 326 33.23 -8.41 -2.32
CA PRO A 326 34.62 -8.06 -2.08
C PRO A 326 35.55 -9.19 -2.55
N GLU A 327 36.73 -8.83 -3.05
CA GLU A 327 37.75 -9.80 -3.44
C GLU A 327 38.19 -10.63 -2.23
N CYS A 328 38.48 -11.91 -2.45
CA CYS A 328 39.04 -12.76 -1.40
C CYS A 328 40.39 -12.20 -0.94
N THR A 329 40.53 -11.99 0.37
CA THR A 329 41.81 -11.60 0.97
C THR A 329 42.79 -12.78 1.05
N ASN A 330 44.07 -12.46 1.24
CA ASN A 330 45.14 -13.43 1.45
C ASN A 330 45.71 -13.32 2.86
N LEU A 331 46.19 -14.45 3.40
CA LEU A 331 46.96 -14.48 4.63
C LEU A 331 48.23 -13.63 4.50
N THR A 332 48.48 -12.81 5.51
CA THR A 332 49.69 -12.02 5.68
C THR A 332 50.66 -12.66 6.67
N ASP A 333 50.15 -13.50 7.59
CA ASP A 333 50.94 -14.28 8.53
C ASP A 333 50.11 -15.49 9.05
N PRO A 334 50.57 -16.74 8.90
CA PRO A 334 51.70 -17.13 8.06
C PRO A 334 51.38 -16.88 6.58
N VAL A 335 52.39 -16.57 5.78
CA VAL A 335 52.17 -16.40 4.33
C VAL A 335 51.96 -17.77 3.66
N ASN A 336 51.18 -17.81 2.57
CA ASN A 336 50.90 -19.06 1.87
C ASN A 336 52.19 -19.80 1.46
N GLY A 337 52.36 -21.03 1.95
CA GLY A 337 53.53 -21.87 1.69
C GLY A 337 54.73 -21.63 2.62
N GLU A 338 54.58 -20.83 3.67
CA GLU A 338 55.60 -20.67 4.70
C GLU A 338 55.89 -22.00 5.41
N THR A 339 57.18 -22.26 5.67
CA THR A 339 57.65 -23.48 6.34
C THR A 339 58.16 -23.14 7.72
N ASP A 340 58.16 -24.13 8.63
CA ASP A 340 58.60 -23.98 10.01
C ASP A 340 57.79 -22.93 10.82
N VAL A 341 56.52 -22.75 10.46
CA VAL A 341 55.57 -21.90 11.20
C VAL A 341 55.32 -22.50 12.59
N PRO A 342 55.48 -21.71 13.69
CA PRO A 342 55.18 -22.19 15.03
C PRO A 342 53.72 -22.65 15.17
N VAL A 343 53.48 -23.73 15.90
CA VAL A 343 52.13 -24.28 16.11
C VAL A 343 51.18 -23.34 16.87
N ASN A 344 51.71 -22.39 17.63
CA ASN A 344 50.94 -21.39 18.37
C ASN A 344 50.75 -20.07 17.59
N THR A 345 50.85 -20.12 16.27
CA THR A 345 50.76 -18.93 15.40
C THR A 345 49.31 -18.51 15.20
N ASN A 346 49.06 -17.20 15.25
CA ASN A 346 47.78 -16.61 14.88
C ASN A 346 47.69 -16.49 13.35
N LEU A 347 46.48 -16.60 12.81
CA LEU A 347 46.23 -16.30 11.41
C LEU A 347 45.92 -14.81 11.26
N ASN A 348 46.60 -14.14 10.34
CA ASN A 348 46.35 -12.75 9.97
C ASN A 348 46.18 -12.66 8.46
N TRP A 349 45.31 -11.76 8.01
CA TRP A 349 45.08 -11.51 6.59
C TRP A 349 45.01 -10.01 6.31
N ALA A 350 45.11 -9.65 5.03
CA ALA A 350 44.93 -8.26 4.62
C ALA A 350 43.46 -7.86 4.73
N GLU A 351 43.17 -6.59 4.97
CA GLU A 351 41.81 -6.08 4.85
C GLU A 351 41.38 -6.10 3.37
N SER A 352 40.19 -6.64 3.09
CA SER A 352 39.57 -6.53 1.77
C SER A 352 38.62 -5.32 1.78
N SER A 353 38.75 -4.46 0.77
CA SER A 353 37.84 -3.33 0.60
C SER A 353 36.41 -3.83 0.37
N ASN A 354 35.43 -3.17 0.99
CA ASN A 354 33.99 -3.49 0.90
C ASN A 354 33.60 -4.85 1.52
N ALA A 355 34.43 -5.40 2.43
CA ALA A 355 34.06 -6.58 3.21
C ALA A 355 33.47 -6.23 4.58
N ASP A 356 32.26 -6.70 4.85
CA ASP A 356 31.59 -6.56 6.15
C ASP A 356 31.97 -7.65 7.17
N GLY A 357 32.70 -8.67 6.71
CA GLY A 357 33.16 -9.79 7.52
C GLY A 357 33.99 -10.78 6.71
N TYR A 358 34.56 -11.76 7.40
CA TYR A 358 35.42 -12.77 6.79
C TYR A 358 34.95 -14.16 7.22
N ASN A 359 34.80 -15.07 6.25
CA ASN A 359 34.67 -16.49 6.53
C ASN A 359 36.07 -17.12 6.54
N LEU A 360 36.39 -17.85 7.60
CA LEU A 360 37.66 -18.54 7.76
C LEU A 360 37.44 -20.06 7.70
N CYS A 361 38.27 -20.73 6.90
CA CYS A 361 38.36 -22.18 6.77
C CYS A 361 39.78 -22.61 7.14
N VAL A 362 39.91 -23.50 8.14
CA VAL A 362 41.19 -24.01 8.64
C VAL A 362 41.12 -25.54 8.72
N GLY A 363 42.14 -26.25 8.24
CA GLY A 363 42.15 -27.72 8.28
C GLY A 363 43.52 -28.33 7.98
N TYR A 364 43.64 -29.65 8.15
CA TYR A 364 44.80 -30.42 7.66
C TYR A 364 44.68 -30.77 6.17
N THR A 365 43.47 -30.55 5.64
CA THR A 365 43.07 -30.79 4.26
C THR A 365 42.17 -29.63 3.82
N GLN A 366 41.80 -29.59 2.54
CA GLN A 366 40.87 -28.58 2.01
C GLN A 366 39.43 -28.67 2.59
N ASN A 367 39.15 -29.58 3.53
CA ASN A 367 37.81 -29.78 4.10
C ASN A 367 37.51 -28.92 5.34
N CYS A 368 38.38 -27.98 5.72
CA CYS A 368 38.18 -27.09 6.88
C CYS A 368 37.99 -27.86 8.21
N ASP A 369 38.76 -28.93 8.44
CA ASP A 369 38.55 -29.88 9.56
C ASP A 369 38.81 -29.31 10.98
N ILE A 370 39.35 -28.09 11.09
CA ILE A 370 39.66 -27.42 12.37
C ILE A 370 38.65 -26.30 12.66
N PHE A 371 38.37 -25.45 11.68
CA PHE A 371 37.43 -24.34 11.80
C PHE A 371 36.80 -24.03 10.45
N ASN A 372 35.50 -23.75 10.45
CA ASN A 372 34.78 -23.25 9.27
C ASN A 372 33.66 -22.33 9.76
N GLY A 373 33.80 -21.02 9.54
CA GLY A 373 32.76 -20.09 9.91
C GLY A 373 33.17 -18.63 9.79
N ASP A 374 32.19 -17.77 10.06
CA ASP A 374 32.34 -16.33 10.05
C ASP A 374 33.08 -15.86 11.30
N VAL A 375 34.14 -15.07 11.11
CA VAL A 375 34.93 -14.47 12.17
C VAL A 375 34.63 -12.98 12.36
N GLY A 376 33.62 -12.46 11.65
CA GLY A 376 33.22 -11.06 11.65
C GLY A 376 34.25 -10.15 10.96
N ASN A 377 34.13 -8.85 11.17
CA ASN A 377 35.04 -7.85 10.61
C ASN A 377 36.35 -7.73 11.44
N THR A 378 37.15 -8.78 11.42
CA THR A 378 38.50 -8.85 12.00
C THR A 378 39.50 -9.22 10.91
N THR A 379 40.77 -8.85 11.10
CA THR A 379 41.88 -9.26 10.23
C THR A 379 42.82 -10.26 10.90
N THR A 380 42.39 -10.81 12.05
CA THR A 380 43.17 -11.77 12.82
C THR A 380 42.26 -12.81 13.49
N TRP A 381 42.75 -14.05 13.57
CA TRP A 381 42.13 -15.14 14.30
C TRP A 381 43.18 -15.90 15.10
N ASN A 382 42.94 -15.99 16.40
CA ASN A 382 43.76 -16.78 17.30
C ASN A 382 43.09 -18.16 17.49
N PRO A 383 43.74 -19.26 17.11
CA PRO A 383 43.20 -20.58 17.34
C PRO A 383 43.00 -20.86 18.84
N PRO A 384 41.92 -21.56 19.23
CA PRO A 384 41.65 -21.86 20.64
C PRO A 384 42.65 -22.86 21.26
N GLU A 385 43.35 -23.64 20.43
CA GLU A 385 44.43 -24.56 20.81
C GLU A 385 45.56 -24.46 19.78
N ASP A 386 46.79 -24.80 20.17
CA ASP A 386 47.93 -24.85 19.24
C ASP A 386 47.67 -25.84 18.10
N PHE A 387 48.07 -25.48 16.88
CA PHE A 387 47.96 -26.32 15.70
C PHE A 387 48.80 -27.59 15.80
N TYR A 388 48.42 -28.65 15.09
CA TYR A 388 49.33 -29.78 14.89
C TYR A 388 50.29 -29.46 13.73
N CYS A 389 51.45 -30.13 13.71
CA CYS A 389 52.54 -29.85 12.77
C CYS A 389 52.17 -30.06 11.28
N ASP A 390 51.00 -30.61 10.98
CA ASP A 390 50.47 -30.92 9.64
C ASP A 390 49.25 -30.06 9.25
N THR A 391 48.97 -28.98 9.99
CA THR A 391 47.89 -28.03 9.66
C THR A 391 48.28 -27.17 8.46
N THR A 392 47.32 -26.91 7.55
CA THR A 392 47.54 -26.14 6.30
C THR A 392 46.55 -25.01 6.11
#